data_AF-A0A2W1BLI9-F1
#
_entry.id   AF-A0A2W1BLI9-F1
#
_cell.length_a   1.000
_cell.length_b   1.000
_cell.length_c   1.000
_cell.angle_alpha   90.00
_cell.angle_beta   90.00
_cell.angle_gamma   90.00
#
_symmetry.space_group_name_H-M   'P 1'
#
loop_
_entity.id
_entity.type
_entity.pdbx_description
1 polymer ?
#
loop_
_entity_poly.entity_id
_entity_poly.type
_entity_poly.pdbx_seq_one_letter_code
_entity_poly.pdbx_strand_id
1 'polypeptide(L)'
;MALCMNCNIRIHANQQYDYDALSMSPEIVSILEEWITRQVTDGDRICQQCMNLILTELNNRNENNIGGRQLGHQSVCVWCGISISRRTGRRSRPLTDDHPEWAYVAGIISPRQIPPNGRACNACWQRAHSNILQVIEPPRESQETSDNVESRSSSVAAPVSTFISEIDMDIVQNDNVLVELEGYSRTPNSSNHCFVPDCTNSERLRVPIYIKQQILMDYKLYVSPNARVCEEHASVYNWELLTEYQFTTQFTQSHIVEMLDLLRKKNSKNYWLKICTTIFVVIGQA
;
A
#
# COMPACT_ATOMS: atom_id res chain seq x y z
N MET A 1 0.24 2.30 -17.62
CA MET A 1 -1.06 2.78 -17.06
C MET A 1 -1.14 4.27 -17.28
N ALA A 2 -2.20 4.77 -17.89
CA ALA A 2 -2.37 6.21 -18.16
C ALA A 2 -3.12 6.90 -17.01
N LEU A 3 -2.96 8.22 -16.91
CA LEU A 3 -3.73 9.08 -16.01
C LEU A 3 -4.59 10.01 -16.85
N CYS A 4 -5.82 10.28 -16.43
CA CYS A 4 -6.62 11.33 -17.04
C CYS A 4 -5.94 12.68 -16.81
N MET A 5 -5.62 13.40 -17.88
CA MET A 5 -4.95 14.70 -17.79
C MET A 5 -5.76 15.75 -17.01
N ASN A 6 -7.09 15.69 -17.07
CA ASN A 6 -7.95 16.65 -16.37
C ASN A 6 -8.18 16.27 -14.90
N CYS A 7 -8.74 15.09 -14.60
CA CYS A 7 -9.09 14.74 -13.22
C CYS A 7 -8.08 13.82 -12.51
N ASN A 8 -6.95 13.54 -13.16
CA ASN A 8 -5.88 12.67 -12.66
C ASN A 8 -6.28 11.24 -12.33
N ILE A 9 -7.49 10.78 -12.64
CA ILE A 9 -7.87 9.41 -12.32
C ILE A 9 -7.04 8.44 -13.14
N ARG A 10 -6.62 7.34 -12.53
CA ARG A 10 -5.96 6.25 -13.24
C ARG A 10 -6.93 5.63 -14.25
N ILE A 11 -6.48 5.56 -15.49
CA ILE A 11 -7.20 4.93 -16.60
C ILE A 11 -6.60 3.52 -16.77
N HIS A 12 -7.45 2.51 -16.63
CA HIS A 12 -7.06 1.13 -16.83
C HIS A 12 -7.15 0.75 -18.31
N ALA A 13 -6.22 -0.05 -18.81
CA ALA A 13 -6.18 -0.45 -20.23
C ALA A 13 -7.46 -1.17 -20.71
N ASN A 14 -8.23 -1.76 -19.78
CA ASN A 14 -9.49 -2.44 -20.08
C ASN A 14 -10.73 -1.55 -19.86
N GLN A 15 -10.56 -0.27 -19.51
CA GLN A 15 -11.69 0.66 -19.50
C GLN A 15 -12.00 1.07 -20.93
N GLN A 16 -13.20 0.74 -21.40
CA GLN A 16 -13.70 0.95 -22.76
C GLN A 16 -13.79 2.43 -23.21
N TYR A 17 -13.33 3.37 -22.38
CA TYR A 17 -13.59 4.80 -22.52
C TYR A 17 -12.38 5.66 -22.10
N ASP A 18 -11.23 5.37 -22.69
CA ASP A 18 -10.08 6.24 -22.71
C ASP A 18 -9.97 6.95 -24.06
N TYR A 19 -9.74 8.25 -24.02
CA TYR A 19 -9.67 9.06 -25.22
C TYR A 19 -8.30 9.70 -25.35
N ASP A 20 -7.71 9.63 -26.53
CA ASP A 20 -6.47 10.32 -26.87
C ASP A 20 -6.76 11.79 -27.13
N ALA A 21 -6.23 12.67 -26.29
CA ALA A 21 -6.55 14.09 -26.31
C ALA A 21 -6.11 14.78 -27.61
N LEU A 22 -4.98 14.39 -28.20
CA LEU A 22 -4.49 14.96 -29.45
C LEU A 22 -5.33 14.54 -30.66
N SER A 23 -5.99 13.40 -30.59
CA SER A 23 -6.84 12.90 -31.68
C SER A 23 -8.22 13.58 -31.74
N MET A 24 -8.53 14.45 -30.78
CA MET A 24 -9.82 15.12 -30.67
C MET A 24 -9.92 16.35 -31.59
N SER A 25 -11.13 16.90 -31.72
CA SER A 25 -11.34 18.12 -32.50
C SER A 25 -10.64 19.33 -31.86
N PRO A 26 -10.25 20.34 -32.66
CA PRO A 26 -9.55 21.53 -32.15
C PRO A 26 -10.31 22.27 -31.04
N GLU A 27 -11.64 22.26 -31.08
CA GLU A 27 -12.49 22.90 -30.07
C GLU A 27 -12.36 22.21 -28.70
N ILE A 28 -12.30 20.87 -28.70
CA ILE A 28 -12.09 20.08 -27.49
C ILE A 28 -10.68 20.31 -26.95
N VAL A 29 -9.66 20.26 -27.82
CA VAL A 29 -8.27 20.51 -27.44
C VAL A 29 -8.15 21.90 -26.80
N SER A 30 -8.77 22.93 -27.38
CA SER A 30 -8.78 24.28 -26.81
C SER A 30 -9.38 24.33 -25.40
N ILE A 31 -10.51 23.64 -25.13
CA ILE A 31 -11.09 23.56 -23.77
C ILE A 31 -10.12 22.88 -22.81
N LEU A 32 -9.48 21.80 -23.26
CA LEU A 32 -8.54 21.06 -22.44
C LEU A 32 -7.33 21.90 -22.06
N GLU A 33 -6.73 22.59 -23.03
CA GLU A 33 -5.57 23.46 -22.80
C GLU A 33 -5.89 24.59 -21.82
N GLU A 34 -7.10 25.15 -21.92
CA GLU A 34 -7.63 26.12 -20.97
C GLU A 34 -7.75 25.52 -19.56
N TRP A 35 -8.34 24.33 -19.42
CA TRP A 35 -8.54 23.67 -18.13
C TRP A 35 -7.23 23.25 -17.45
N ILE A 36 -6.24 22.80 -18.22
CA ILE A 36 -4.97 22.29 -17.69
C ILE A 36 -3.87 23.36 -17.66
N THR A 37 -4.12 24.54 -18.23
CA THR A 37 -3.17 25.66 -18.34
C THR A 37 -1.83 25.29 -19.01
N ARG A 38 -1.87 24.35 -19.97
CA ARG A 38 -0.71 23.93 -20.78
C ARG A 38 -1.19 23.35 -22.11
N GLN A 39 -0.29 23.20 -23.07
CA GLN A 39 -0.59 22.53 -24.34
C GLN A 39 -0.84 21.03 -24.15
N VAL A 40 -1.73 20.46 -24.97
CA VAL A 40 -1.92 19.01 -25.06
C VAL A 40 -0.73 18.38 -25.77
N THR A 41 -0.24 17.27 -25.24
CA THR A 41 0.95 16.56 -25.73
C THR A 41 0.64 15.11 -26.04
N ASP A 42 1.54 14.44 -26.76
CA ASP A 42 1.38 13.02 -27.07
C ASP A 42 1.39 12.18 -25.80
N GLY A 43 0.44 11.24 -25.72
CA GLY A 43 0.18 10.44 -24.53
C GLY A 43 -0.79 11.05 -23.52
N ASP A 44 -1.29 12.27 -23.74
CA ASP A 44 -2.36 12.81 -22.90
C ASP A 44 -3.68 12.06 -23.11
N ARG A 45 -4.20 11.50 -22.02
CA ARG A 45 -5.44 10.70 -22.02
C ARG A 45 -6.54 11.39 -21.24
N ILE A 46 -7.78 11.18 -21.66
CA ILE A 46 -8.98 11.70 -21.00
C ILE A 46 -9.91 10.55 -20.64
N CYS A 47 -10.46 10.58 -19.44
CA CYS A 47 -11.49 9.63 -19.03
C CYS A 47 -12.89 10.08 -19.47
N GLN A 48 -13.82 9.13 -19.61
CA GLN A 48 -15.22 9.39 -19.97
C GLN A 48 -15.88 10.55 -19.23
N GLN A 49 -15.72 10.62 -17.90
CA GLN A 49 -16.39 11.63 -17.08
C GLN A 49 -15.89 13.03 -17.43
N CYS A 50 -14.60 13.19 -17.72
CA CYS A 50 -14.06 14.46 -18.19
C CYS A 50 -14.52 14.77 -19.61
N MET A 51 -14.60 13.76 -20.47
CA MET A 51 -15.14 13.92 -21.83
C MET A 51 -16.60 14.42 -21.81
N ASN A 52 -17.45 13.86 -20.95
CA ASN A 52 -18.83 14.28 -20.80
C ASN A 52 -18.96 15.75 -20.35
N LEU A 53 -18.06 16.22 -19.48
CA LEU A 53 -18.03 17.62 -19.06
C LEU A 53 -17.64 18.53 -20.23
N ILE A 54 -16.67 18.14 -21.05
CA ILE A 54 -16.27 18.89 -22.24
C ILE A 54 -17.43 18.98 -23.24
N LEU A 55 -18.13 17.87 -23.49
CA LEU A 55 -19.29 17.88 -24.37
C LEU A 55 -20.41 18.77 -23.84
N THR A 56 -20.59 18.81 -22.52
CA THR A 56 -21.55 19.71 -21.87
C THR A 56 -21.14 21.17 -22.05
N GLU A 57 -19.86 21.49 -21.86
CA GLU A 57 -19.29 22.82 -22.07
C GLU A 57 -19.46 23.29 -23.52
N LEU A 58 -19.17 22.44 -24.50
CA LEU A 58 -19.33 22.76 -25.92
C LEU A 58 -20.78 23.10 -26.28
N ASN A 59 -21.75 22.38 -25.72
CA ASN A 59 -23.16 22.66 -25.93
C ASN A 59 -23.61 23.97 -25.25
N ASN A 60 -22.96 24.34 -24.15
CA ASN A 60 -23.34 25.48 -23.31
C ASN A 60 -22.59 26.79 -23.64
N ARG A 61 -21.54 26.77 -24.49
CA ARG A 61 -20.76 27.97 -24.89
C ARG A 61 -21.58 29.10 -25.53
N ASN A 62 -22.86 28.88 -25.82
CA ASN A 62 -23.81 29.91 -26.27
C ASN A 62 -24.37 30.77 -25.11
N GLU A 63 -24.24 30.33 -23.87
CA GLU A 63 -24.64 31.06 -22.67
C GLU A 63 -23.37 31.47 -21.91
N ASN A 64 -23.23 32.76 -21.56
CA ASN A 64 -22.04 33.38 -20.96
C ASN A 64 -21.63 32.83 -19.57
N ASN A 65 -21.52 31.51 -19.42
CA ASN A 65 -21.13 30.87 -18.17
C ASN A 65 -19.61 30.85 -18.07
N ILE A 66 -19.07 31.78 -17.30
CA ILE A 66 -17.66 31.77 -16.88
C ILE A 66 -17.53 30.69 -15.79
N GLY A 67 -17.60 29.44 -16.20
CA GLY A 67 -17.43 28.29 -15.31
C GLY A 67 -15.94 27.99 -15.14
N GLY A 68 -15.44 28.00 -13.90
CA GLY A 68 -14.09 27.51 -13.62
C GLY A 68 -13.92 26.03 -13.99
N ARG A 69 -12.67 25.57 -14.13
CA ARG A 69 -12.30 24.19 -14.50
C ARG A 69 -13.16 23.14 -13.76
N GLN A 70 -13.85 22.31 -14.52
CA GLN A 70 -14.65 21.21 -13.99
C GLN A 70 -13.87 19.89 -14.01
N LEU A 71 -13.91 19.16 -12.89
CA LEU A 71 -13.25 17.86 -12.75
C LEU A 71 -14.27 16.73 -12.83
N GLY A 72 -14.06 15.79 -13.76
CA GLY A 72 -14.92 14.61 -13.89
C GLY A 72 -14.90 13.70 -12.65
N HIS A 73 -13.79 13.70 -11.91
CA HIS A 73 -13.66 12.97 -10.65
C HIS A 73 -13.04 13.88 -9.58
N GLN A 74 -13.76 14.05 -8.47
CA GLN A 74 -13.33 14.93 -7.37
C GLN A 74 -12.62 14.19 -6.23
N SER A 75 -12.83 12.86 -6.12
CA SER A 75 -12.25 12.03 -5.05
C SER A 75 -11.10 11.18 -5.56
N VAL A 76 -10.03 11.84 -6.03
CA VAL A 76 -8.85 11.19 -6.61
C VAL A 76 -7.59 11.64 -5.87
N CYS A 77 -6.67 10.70 -5.61
CA CYS A 77 -5.34 11.03 -5.10
C CYS A 77 -4.59 11.88 -6.13
N VAL A 78 -4.14 13.07 -5.75
CA VAL A 78 -3.44 14.00 -6.66
C VAL A 78 -2.10 13.44 -7.15
N TRP A 79 -1.49 12.52 -6.41
CA TRP A 79 -0.22 11.91 -6.80
C TRP A 79 -0.46 10.68 -7.69
N CYS A 80 -1.09 9.62 -7.17
CA CYS A 80 -1.13 8.33 -7.87
C CYS A 80 -2.39 8.10 -8.74
N GLY A 81 -3.36 9.01 -8.70
CA GLY A 81 -4.58 8.92 -9.49
C GLY A 81 -5.61 7.88 -9.02
N ILE A 82 -5.38 7.24 -7.87
CA ILE A 82 -6.30 6.25 -7.31
C ILE A 82 -7.52 6.96 -6.69
N SER A 83 -8.71 6.39 -6.86
CA SER A 83 -9.93 6.85 -6.19
C SER A 83 -9.80 6.75 -4.67
N ILE A 84 -10.06 7.87 -3.98
CA ILE A 84 -10.09 8.01 -2.52
C ILE A 84 -11.51 8.22 -1.99
N SER A 85 -12.51 7.85 -2.81
CA SER A 85 -13.91 7.91 -2.40
C SER A 85 -14.16 7.12 -1.11
N ARG A 86 -15.06 7.61 -0.25
CA ARG A 86 -15.31 7.08 1.11
C ARG A 86 -15.59 5.57 1.17
N ARG A 87 -16.06 4.97 0.06
CA ARG A 87 -16.38 3.54 -0.02
C ARG A 87 -15.16 2.62 0.02
N THR A 88 -13.97 3.08 -0.37
CA THR A 88 -12.77 2.22 -0.45
C THR A 88 -11.99 2.12 0.86
N GLY A 89 -12.46 2.71 1.97
CA GLY A 89 -11.81 2.61 3.28
C GLY A 89 -10.41 3.23 3.37
N ARG A 90 -9.93 3.86 2.29
CA ARG A 90 -8.61 4.50 2.23
C ARG A 90 -8.71 5.85 2.92
N ARG A 91 -8.10 5.98 4.11
CA ARG A 91 -7.86 7.28 4.74
C ARG A 91 -7.11 8.16 3.72
N SER A 92 -7.66 9.32 3.40
CA SER A 92 -6.98 10.32 2.57
C SER A 92 -6.65 11.52 3.42
N ARG A 93 -5.52 12.16 3.12
CA ARG A 93 -5.05 13.35 3.83
C ARG A 93 -5.21 14.55 2.90
N PRO A 94 -5.73 15.69 3.37
CA PRO A 94 -5.68 16.92 2.60
C PRO A 94 -4.21 17.31 2.39
N LEU A 95 -3.91 17.87 1.22
CA LEU A 95 -2.64 18.53 0.95
C LEU A 95 -2.89 20.02 1.00
N THR A 96 -2.65 20.62 2.16
CA THR A 96 -2.66 22.07 2.35
C THR A 96 -1.23 22.59 2.25
N ASP A 97 -1.10 23.84 1.80
CA ASP A 97 0.18 24.49 1.52
C ASP A 97 1.07 24.61 2.77
N ASP A 98 0.48 24.51 3.97
CA ASP A 98 1.17 24.50 5.27
C ASP A 98 1.97 23.21 5.55
N HIS A 99 1.72 22.14 4.80
CA HIS A 99 2.38 20.85 5.01
C HIS A 99 3.60 20.70 4.10
N PRO A 100 4.77 20.28 4.62
CA PRO A 100 5.97 20.09 3.77
C PRO A 100 5.74 19.03 2.67
N GLU A 101 4.82 18.08 2.91
CA GLU A 101 4.36 17.11 1.90
C GLU A 101 3.74 17.78 0.67
N TRP A 102 3.15 18.97 0.82
CA TRP A 102 2.59 19.72 -0.30
C TRP A 102 3.66 20.09 -1.30
N ALA A 103 4.77 20.70 -0.84
CA ALA A 103 5.84 21.14 -1.73
C ALA A 103 6.51 19.96 -2.43
N TYR A 104 6.72 18.86 -1.70
CA TYR A 104 7.23 17.62 -2.28
C TYR A 104 6.30 17.06 -3.36
N VAL A 105 5.01 16.93 -3.06
CA VAL A 105 4.04 16.41 -4.04
C VAL A 105 3.90 17.35 -5.23
N ALA A 106 3.88 18.68 -5.02
CA ALA A 106 3.82 19.68 -6.07
C ALA A 106 4.99 19.55 -7.06
N GLY A 107 6.21 19.33 -6.54
CA GLY A 107 7.38 19.06 -7.36
C GLY A 107 7.24 17.79 -8.21
N ILE A 108 6.71 16.71 -7.63
CA ILE A 108 6.51 15.43 -8.33
C ILE A 108 5.44 15.50 -9.42
N ILE A 109 4.37 16.28 -9.21
CA ILE A 109 3.26 16.34 -10.17
C ILE A 109 3.38 17.44 -11.21
N SER A 110 4.42 18.28 -11.11
CA SER A 110 4.75 19.33 -12.07
C SER A 110 4.73 18.79 -13.52
N PRO A 111 4.14 19.52 -14.48
CA PRO A 111 3.70 20.92 -14.44
C PRO A 111 2.32 21.15 -13.82
N ARG A 112 1.67 20.11 -13.29
CA ARG A 112 0.30 20.23 -12.77
C ARG A 112 0.29 20.88 -11.40
N GLN A 113 -0.77 21.62 -11.13
CA GLN A 113 -1.01 22.24 -9.83
C GLN A 113 -1.90 21.36 -8.94
N ILE A 114 -1.66 21.40 -7.64
CA ILE A 114 -2.54 20.77 -6.65
C ILE A 114 -3.81 21.62 -6.55
N PRO A 115 -5.01 21.06 -6.76
CA PRO A 115 -6.25 21.82 -6.61
C PRO A 115 -6.49 22.20 -5.14
N PRO A 116 -7.28 23.25 -4.82
CA PRO A 116 -7.50 23.71 -3.45
C PRO A 116 -8.03 22.64 -2.48
N ASN A 117 -8.79 21.68 -3.00
CA ASN A 117 -9.30 20.53 -2.23
C ASN A 117 -8.52 19.24 -2.51
N GLY A 118 -7.24 19.39 -2.89
CA GLY A 118 -6.33 18.31 -3.23
C GLY A 118 -6.10 17.37 -2.06
N ARG A 119 -6.08 16.07 -2.35
CA ARG A 119 -5.88 15.04 -1.33
C ARG A 119 -4.90 13.98 -1.81
N ALA A 120 -4.08 13.49 -0.91
CA ALA A 120 -3.28 12.29 -1.11
C ALA A 120 -3.98 11.08 -0.47
N CYS A 121 -3.88 9.91 -1.10
CA CYS A 121 -4.17 8.67 -0.40
C CYS A 121 -3.12 8.44 0.71
N ASN A 122 -3.45 7.66 1.75
CA ASN A 122 -2.53 7.43 2.86
C ASN A 122 -1.14 6.94 2.43
N ALA A 123 -1.07 6.05 1.43
CA ALA A 123 0.17 5.53 0.88
C ALA A 123 1.06 6.64 0.28
N CYS A 124 0.49 7.47 -0.60
CA CYS A 124 1.20 8.61 -1.18
C CYS A 124 1.60 9.63 -0.12
N TRP A 125 0.74 9.88 0.87
CA TRP A 125 1.08 10.79 1.96
C TRP A 125 2.26 10.27 2.77
N GLN A 126 2.25 8.99 3.17
CA GLN A 126 3.35 8.37 3.90
C GLN A 126 4.64 8.39 3.10
N ARG A 127 4.58 8.10 1.79
CA ARG A 127 5.74 8.19 0.91
C ARG A 127 6.32 9.61 0.86
N ALA A 128 5.48 10.64 0.72
CA ALA A 128 5.95 12.03 0.75
C ALA A 128 6.62 12.35 2.09
N HIS A 129 5.95 11.99 3.18
CA HIS A 129 6.44 12.22 4.54
C HIS A 129 7.80 11.56 4.80
N SER A 130 7.97 10.28 4.42
CA SER A 130 9.23 9.55 4.58
C SER A 130 10.38 10.17 3.79
N ASN A 131 10.14 10.61 2.55
CA ASN A 131 11.18 11.25 1.74
C ASN A 131 11.62 12.60 2.32
N ILE A 132 10.67 13.36 2.88
CA ILE A 132 11.01 14.64 3.54
C ILE A 132 11.91 14.41 4.75
N LEU A 133 11.62 13.38 5.56
CA LEU A 133 12.45 13.06 6.73
C LEU A 133 13.88 12.65 6.34
N GLN A 134 14.06 11.94 5.23
CA GLN A 134 15.39 11.56 4.72
C GLN A 134 16.21 12.77 4.24
N VAL A 135 15.56 13.83 3.73
CA VAL A 135 16.24 15.05 3.27
C VAL A 135 16.64 15.97 4.44
N ILE A 136 15.98 15.85 5.59
CA ILE A 136 16.25 16.67 6.78
C ILE A 136 17.37 16.06 7.66
N GLU A 137 17.67 14.77 7.54
CA GLU A 137 18.81 14.17 8.24
C GLU A 137 20.15 14.52 7.53
N PRO A 138 21.12 15.14 8.23
CA PRO A 138 22.42 15.42 7.64
C PRO A 138 23.18 14.11 7.36
N PRO A 139 24.11 14.09 6.38
CA PRO A 139 24.91 12.91 6.08
C PRO A 139 25.66 12.48 7.35
N ARG A 140 25.40 11.25 7.83
CA ARG A 140 26.28 10.62 8.81
C ARG A 140 27.59 10.30 8.09
N GLU A 141 28.57 11.19 8.24
CA GLU A 141 29.97 10.91 7.91
C GLU A 141 30.34 9.57 8.54
N SER A 142 30.77 8.66 7.66
CA SER A 142 31.24 7.34 8.02
C SER A 142 32.60 7.50 8.69
N GLN A 143 32.67 7.37 10.01
CA GLN A 143 33.93 7.07 10.68
C GLN A 143 34.18 5.57 10.61
N GLU A 144 34.92 5.18 9.58
CA GLU A 144 35.82 4.04 9.66
C GLU A 144 36.91 4.37 10.68
N THR A 145 37.17 3.46 11.63
CA THR A 145 38.49 2.87 11.88
C THR A 145 38.43 1.84 13.02
N SER A 146 38.69 0.59 12.62
CA SER A 146 39.53 -0.45 13.22
C SER A 146 39.67 -0.60 14.75
N ASP A 147 39.30 -1.81 15.19
CA ASP A 147 40.08 -2.75 16.01
C ASP A 147 40.99 -2.20 17.11
N ASN A 148 40.66 -2.51 18.37
CA ASN A 148 41.61 -3.28 19.19
C ASN A 148 40.91 -4.08 20.31
N VAL A 149 41.32 -5.33 20.42
CA VAL A 149 40.93 -6.33 21.42
C VAL A 149 41.76 -6.12 22.69
N GLU A 150 41.14 -6.06 23.87
CA GLU A 150 41.78 -6.71 25.04
C GLU A 150 40.78 -7.17 26.11
N SER A 151 40.87 -8.47 26.36
CA SER A 151 40.20 -9.26 27.38
C SER A 151 40.55 -8.81 28.80
N ARG A 152 39.59 -8.86 29.72
CA ARG A 152 39.86 -9.25 31.12
C ARG A 152 38.62 -9.78 31.82
N SER A 153 38.73 -11.05 32.20
CA SER A 153 37.89 -11.83 33.09
C SER A 153 37.91 -11.26 34.51
N SER A 154 36.79 -11.34 35.23
CA SER A 154 36.75 -11.81 36.62
C SER A 154 35.32 -12.04 37.12
N SER A 155 35.17 -13.22 37.70
CA SER A 155 34.06 -13.78 38.46
C SER A 155 33.81 -13.11 39.81
N VAL A 156 32.56 -13.03 40.26
CA VAL A 156 32.20 -13.19 41.69
C VAL A 156 30.86 -13.91 41.81
N ALA A 157 30.80 -14.85 42.75
CA ALA A 157 29.77 -15.86 42.99
C ALA A 157 28.50 -15.36 43.73
N ALA A 158 27.47 -16.20 43.68
CA ALA A 158 26.18 -16.12 44.37
C ALA A 158 26.28 -16.28 45.91
N PRO A 159 25.17 -16.16 46.67
CA PRO A 159 24.36 -17.37 46.99
C PRO A 159 22.82 -17.15 47.08
N VAL A 160 22.01 -18.13 46.61
CA VAL A 160 21.09 -19.05 47.36
C VAL A 160 19.92 -18.34 48.10
N SER A 161 18.61 -18.61 47.92
CA SER A 161 17.89 -19.87 48.22
C SER A 161 16.36 -19.80 47.92
N THR A 162 15.82 -20.85 47.26
CA THR A 162 14.57 -21.66 47.50
C THR A 162 13.18 -21.04 47.82
N PHE A 163 11.99 -21.61 47.50
CA PHE A 163 11.51 -22.96 47.07
C PHE A 163 10.02 -22.93 46.56
N ILE A 164 9.67 -23.83 45.62
CA ILE A 164 8.44 -24.70 45.42
C ILE A 164 7.06 -24.01 45.16
N SER A 165 6.16 -24.42 44.24
CA SER A 165 5.75 -25.71 43.61
C SER A 165 5.01 -25.43 42.28
N GLU A 166 5.29 -26.14 41.19
CA GLU A 166 4.56 -27.33 40.68
C GLU A 166 3.05 -27.12 40.41
N ILE A 167 2.72 -26.83 39.14
CA ILE A 167 1.65 -27.54 38.43
C ILE A 167 2.22 -27.91 37.06
N ASP A 168 2.55 -29.19 36.97
CA ASP A 168 2.93 -29.89 35.75
C ASP A 168 1.64 -30.30 35.03
N MET A 169 1.45 -29.76 33.82
CA MET A 169 0.53 -30.29 32.84
C MET A 169 1.27 -30.27 31.51
N ASP A 170 2.08 -31.31 31.29
CA ASP A 170 2.59 -31.73 29.99
C ASP A 170 1.42 -31.96 29.01
N ILE A 171 0.99 -30.88 28.36
CA ILE A 171 0.45 -30.97 27.00
C ILE A 171 1.65 -30.77 26.09
N VAL A 172 2.25 -31.89 25.67
CA VAL A 172 3.19 -31.90 24.55
C VAL A 172 2.41 -31.46 23.31
N GLN A 173 2.38 -30.15 23.04
CA GLN A 173 1.90 -29.61 21.77
C GLN A 173 2.85 -30.09 20.68
N ASN A 174 2.39 -31.07 19.92
CA ASN A 174 3.08 -31.55 18.73
C ASN A 174 2.95 -30.49 17.63
N ASP A 175 3.77 -29.44 17.69
CA ASP A 175 3.76 -28.26 16.82
C ASP A 175 4.09 -28.54 15.33
N ASN A 176 4.33 -29.81 14.98
CA ASN A 176 4.74 -30.23 13.64
C ASN A 176 3.59 -30.73 12.75
N VAL A 177 2.34 -30.70 13.21
CA VAL A 177 1.21 -31.04 12.35
C VAL A 177 0.99 -29.91 11.33
N LEU A 178 1.26 -30.22 10.07
CA LEU A 178 1.01 -29.34 8.94
C LEU A 178 -0.42 -29.56 8.42
N VAL A 179 -1.19 -28.48 8.37
CA VAL A 179 -2.57 -28.44 7.89
C VAL A 179 -2.62 -27.65 6.59
N GLU A 180 -3.30 -28.17 5.58
CA GLU A 180 -3.59 -27.41 4.37
C GLU A 180 -4.90 -26.63 4.54
N LEU A 181 -4.85 -25.33 4.24
CA LEU A 181 -6.03 -24.47 4.27
C LEU A 181 -6.42 -24.09 2.84
N GLU A 182 -7.55 -24.61 2.37
CA GLU A 182 -7.98 -24.40 0.99
C GLU A 182 -8.16 -22.92 0.66
N GLY A 183 -7.52 -22.49 -0.43
CA GLY A 183 -7.55 -21.10 -0.89
C GLY A 183 -6.74 -20.12 -0.05
N TYR A 184 -6.00 -20.59 0.96
CA TYR A 184 -5.04 -19.78 1.71
C TYR A 184 -3.61 -20.23 1.42
N SER A 185 -2.70 -19.26 1.42
CA SER A 185 -1.26 -19.53 1.30
C SER A 185 -0.47 -18.69 2.30
N ARG A 186 0.83 -18.98 2.45
CA ARG A 186 1.74 -18.24 3.34
C ARG A 186 3.09 -17.93 2.72
N THR A 187 3.65 -16.81 3.12
CA THR A 187 5.02 -16.42 2.76
C THR A 187 6.06 -17.33 3.43
N PRO A 188 7.30 -17.38 2.89
CA PRO A 188 8.43 -17.94 3.61
C PRO A 188 8.65 -17.24 4.96
N ASN A 189 9.00 -18.02 5.99
CA ASN A 189 9.31 -17.48 7.31
C ASN A 189 10.81 -17.16 7.42
N SER A 190 11.28 -16.22 6.61
CA SER A 190 12.70 -15.86 6.48
C SER A 190 12.92 -14.37 6.65
N SER A 191 13.96 -14.02 7.42
CA SER A 191 14.42 -12.64 7.59
C SER A 191 15.45 -12.19 6.55
N ASN A 192 15.94 -13.10 5.70
CA ASN A 192 17.15 -12.89 4.90
C ASN A 192 16.88 -12.35 3.50
N HIS A 193 15.63 -12.39 3.04
CA HIS A 193 15.21 -11.90 1.74
C HIS A 193 13.83 -11.25 1.82
N CYS A 194 13.48 -10.45 0.81
CA CYS A 194 12.11 -10.02 0.63
C CYS A 194 11.21 -11.24 0.40
N PHE A 195 9.99 -11.25 0.94
CA PHE A 195 9.08 -12.37 0.77
C PHE A 195 8.49 -12.46 -0.65
N VAL A 196 8.60 -11.39 -1.45
CA VAL A 196 8.21 -11.38 -2.86
C VAL A 196 9.21 -12.24 -3.63
N PRO A 197 8.77 -13.27 -4.37
CA PRO A 197 9.67 -14.13 -5.15
C PRO A 197 10.50 -13.32 -6.14
N ASP A 198 11.71 -13.82 -6.42
CA ASP A 198 12.67 -13.23 -7.36
C ASP A 198 13.16 -11.81 -7.03
N CYS A 199 12.79 -11.26 -5.86
CA CYS A 199 13.28 -9.96 -5.42
C CYS A 199 14.73 -10.04 -4.93
N THR A 200 15.63 -9.30 -5.61
CA THR A 200 17.06 -9.24 -5.29
C THR A 200 17.47 -8.03 -4.44
N ASN A 201 16.54 -7.14 -4.09
CA ASN A 201 16.86 -5.97 -3.27
C ASN A 201 17.42 -6.40 -1.91
N SER A 202 18.30 -5.59 -1.30
CA SER A 202 18.99 -5.92 -0.05
C SER A 202 18.22 -5.50 1.21
N GLU A 203 17.25 -4.59 1.09
CA GLU A 203 16.48 -4.06 2.22
C GLU A 203 15.61 -5.12 2.90
N ARG A 204 15.58 -5.11 4.24
CA ARG A 204 14.87 -6.10 5.07
C ARG A 204 13.93 -5.44 6.08
N LEU A 205 12.93 -4.72 5.58
CA LEU A 205 11.94 -4.06 6.44
C LEU A 205 10.98 -5.08 7.04
N ARG A 206 10.60 -4.88 8.31
CA ARG A 206 9.50 -5.64 8.92
C ARG A 206 8.19 -5.24 8.27
N VAL A 207 7.37 -6.23 7.92
CA VAL A 207 6.05 -5.97 7.33
C VAL A 207 5.10 -5.40 8.39
N PRO A 208 4.59 -4.15 8.24
CA PRO A 208 3.65 -3.56 9.19
C PRO A 208 2.38 -4.39 9.35
N ILE A 209 1.81 -4.42 10.56
CA ILE A 209 0.62 -5.22 10.89
C ILE A 209 -0.55 -4.93 9.95
N TYR A 210 -0.79 -3.66 9.62
CA TYR A 210 -1.91 -3.28 8.74
C TYR A 210 -1.75 -3.83 7.31
N ILE A 211 -0.50 -3.97 6.82
CA ILE A 211 -0.19 -4.60 5.54
C ILE A 211 -0.43 -6.11 5.63
N LYS A 212 0.05 -6.77 6.70
CA LYS A 212 -0.24 -8.20 6.92
C LYS A 212 -1.74 -8.49 6.92
N GLN A 213 -2.52 -7.66 7.61
CA GLN A 213 -3.98 -7.76 7.64
C GLN A 213 -4.62 -7.52 6.27
N GLN A 214 -4.11 -6.56 5.50
CA GLN A 214 -4.63 -6.29 4.16
C GLN A 214 -4.34 -7.47 3.23
N ILE A 215 -3.09 -7.95 3.22
CA ILE A 215 -2.67 -9.06 2.36
C ILE A 215 -3.48 -10.33 2.66
N LEU A 216 -3.69 -10.62 3.96
CA LEU A 216 -4.48 -11.77 4.39
C LEU A 216 -5.95 -11.71 3.95
N MET A 217 -6.57 -10.53 4.00
CA MET A 217 -8.00 -10.40 3.66
C MET A 217 -8.24 -10.33 2.16
N ASP A 218 -7.43 -9.55 1.45
CA ASP A 218 -7.69 -9.21 0.04
C ASP A 218 -7.15 -10.32 -0.88
N TYR A 219 -6.05 -10.99 -0.49
CA TYR A 219 -5.35 -11.98 -1.33
C TYR A 219 -5.24 -13.36 -0.67
N LYS A 220 -5.84 -13.57 0.51
CA LYS A 220 -5.79 -14.84 1.25
C LYS A 220 -4.36 -15.36 1.51
N LEU A 221 -3.39 -14.44 1.60
CA LEU A 221 -1.99 -14.74 1.85
C LEU A 221 -1.58 -14.32 3.26
N TYR A 222 -1.15 -15.27 4.07
CA TYR A 222 -0.63 -15.00 5.41
C TYR A 222 0.87 -14.65 5.36
N VAL A 223 1.21 -13.48 5.92
CA VAL A 223 2.59 -13.01 6.01
C VAL A 223 3.20 -13.43 7.34
N SER A 224 4.13 -14.40 7.27
CA SER A 224 4.79 -15.00 8.43
C SER A 224 5.50 -13.98 9.34
N PRO A 225 5.77 -14.30 10.61
CA PRO A 225 6.36 -13.36 11.58
C PRO A 225 7.69 -12.78 11.12
N ASN A 226 8.57 -13.63 10.60
CA ASN A 226 9.92 -13.23 10.21
C ASN A 226 10.03 -12.75 8.77
N ALA A 227 8.94 -12.81 7.99
CA ALA A 227 8.94 -12.29 6.62
C ALA A 227 9.40 -10.82 6.59
N ARG A 228 10.19 -10.48 5.56
CA ARG A 228 10.69 -9.13 5.31
C ARG A 228 10.23 -8.65 3.95
N VAL A 229 10.18 -7.33 3.79
CA VAL A 229 9.85 -6.69 2.53
C VAL A 229 10.87 -5.60 2.23
N CYS A 230 11.24 -5.42 0.96
CA CYS A 230 12.07 -4.29 0.57
C CYS A 230 11.24 -3.00 0.53
N GLU A 231 11.90 -1.85 0.55
CA GLU A 231 11.26 -0.53 0.50
C GLU A 231 10.49 -0.33 -0.81
N GLU A 232 11.03 -0.81 -1.93
CA GLU A 232 10.36 -0.79 -3.22
C GLU A 232 8.97 -1.47 -3.14
N HIS A 233 8.91 -2.75 -2.76
CA HIS A 233 7.66 -3.49 -2.65
C HIS A 233 6.74 -2.93 -1.55
N ALA A 234 7.30 -2.46 -0.43
CA ALA A 234 6.51 -1.83 0.62
C ALA A 234 5.86 -0.52 0.15
N SER A 235 6.56 0.25 -0.69
CA SER A 235 6.13 1.58 -1.12
C SER A 235 5.19 1.54 -2.32
N VAL A 236 5.32 0.56 -3.22
CA VAL A 236 4.47 0.48 -4.43
C VAL A 236 3.00 0.22 -4.06
N TYR A 237 2.73 -0.40 -2.89
CA TYR A 237 1.39 -0.76 -2.40
C TYR A 237 0.54 -1.50 -3.45
N ASN A 238 1.19 -2.14 -4.43
CA ASN A 238 0.56 -3.01 -5.40
C ASN A 238 0.81 -4.46 -4.98
N TRP A 239 -0.15 -5.02 -4.25
CA TRP A 239 -0.07 -6.41 -3.79
C TRP A 239 -0.83 -7.36 -4.71
N GLU A 240 -1.42 -6.88 -5.80
CA GLU A 240 -2.12 -7.72 -6.79
C GLU A 240 -1.16 -8.70 -7.45
N LEU A 241 0.10 -8.31 -7.66
CA LEU A 241 1.16 -9.19 -8.15
C LEU A 241 1.38 -10.43 -7.26
N LEU A 242 0.96 -10.40 -5.99
CA LEU A 242 1.08 -11.57 -5.11
C LEU A 242 0.21 -12.75 -5.56
N THR A 243 -0.85 -12.52 -6.35
CA THR A 243 -1.69 -13.62 -6.86
C THR A 243 -1.06 -14.40 -8.00
N GLU A 244 0.01 -13.86 -8.59
CA GLU A 244 0.73 -14.50 -9.70
C GLU A 244 1.76 -15.52 -9.20
N TYR A 245 2.12 -15.48 -7.90
CA TYR A 245 3.14 -16.33 -7.32
C TYR A 245 2.56 -17.54 -6.58
N GLN A 246 3.32 -18.64 -6.60
CA GLN A 246 3.00 -19.85 -5.84
C GLN A 246 3.65 -19.80 -4.45
N PHE A 247 2.81 -19.56 -3.44
CA PHE A 247 3.19 -19.59 -2.03
C PHE A 247 2.86 -20.94 -1.38
N THR A 248 3.42 -21.20 -0.18
CA THR A 248 3.20 -22.44 0.55
C THR A 248 1.76 -22.51 1.09
N THR A 249 1.08 -23.65 0.93
CA THR A 249 -0.30 -23.88 1.41
C THR A 249 -0.39 -24.63 2.74
N GLN A 250 0.74 -25.02 3.31
CA GLN A 250 0.84 -25.77 4.57
C GLN A 250 1.01 -24.83 5.76
N PHE A 251 0.22 -25.01 6.81
CA PHE A 251 0.18 -24.17 7.99
C PHE A 251 0.41 -24.99 9.26
N THR A 252 1.10 -24.42 10.25
CA THR A 252 1.17 -24.97 11.61
C THR A 252 0.01 -24.40 12.42
N GLN A 253 -0.31 -25.02 13.56
CA GLN A 253 -1.30 -24.48 14.48
C GLN A 253 -1.00 -23.02 14.87
N SER A 254 0.26 -22.69 15.14
CA SER A 254 0.70 -21.32 15.46
C SER A 254 0.38 -20.32 14.35
N HIS A 255 0.58 -20.67 13.08
CA HIS A 255 0.20 -19.80 11.97
C HIS A 255 -1.30 -19.50 11.95
N ILE A 256 -2.13 -20.51 12.21
CA ILE A 256 -3.60 -20.36 12.20
C ILE A 256 -4.04 -19.43 13.34
N VAL A 257 -3.48 -19.61 14.54
CA VAL A 257 -3.77 -18.73 15.70
C VAL A 257 -3.40 -17.29 15.37
N GLU A 258 -2.22 -17.06 14.79
CA GLU A 258 -1.81 -15.71 14.40
C GLU A 258 -2.70 -15.08 13.32
N MET A 259 -3.15 -15.86 12.34
CA MET A 259 -4.11 -15.39 11.33
C MET A 259 -5.40 -14.90 12.00
N LEU A 260 -5.92 -15.67 12.97
CA LEU A 260 -7.11 -15.29 13.72
C LEU A 260 -6.89 -14.02 14.55
N ASP A 261 -5.73 -13.88 15.19
CA ASP A 261 -5.37 -12.68 15.96
C ASP A 261 -5.24 -11.43 15.07
N LEU A 262 -4.65 -11.58 13.88
CA LEU A 262 -4.57 -10.50 12.89
C LEU A 262 -5.96 -10.02 12.48
N LEU A 263 -6.91 -10.94 12.30
CA LEU A 263 -8.28 -10.62 11.91
C LEU A 263 -9.09 -10.00 13.05
N ARG A 264 -8.92 -10.49 14.28
CA ARG A 264 -9.60 -9.96 15.47
C ARG A 264 -9.29 -8.48 15.70
N LYS A 265 -8.02 -8.09 15.53
CA LYS A 265 -7.55 -6.70 15.73
C LYS A 265 -8.15 -5.69 14.73
N LYS A 266 -8.75 -6.12 13.62
CA LYS A 266 -9.29 -5.23 12.57
C LYS A 266 -10.81 -4.95 12.72
N ASN A 267 -11.49 -5.50 13.74
CA ASN A 267 -12.94 -5.35 13.94
C ASN A 267 -13.80 -5.80 12.73
N SER A 268 -13.36 -6.83 12.00
CA SER A 268 -14.07 -7.31 10.81
C SER A 268 -14.99 -8.50 11.13
N LYS A 269 -16.16 -8.23 11.70
CA LYS A 269 -17.15 -9.25 12.10
C LYS A 269 -17.55 -10.21 10.96
N ASN A 270 -17.55 -9.73 9.71
CA ASN A 270 -17.99 -10.50 8.55
C ASN A 270 -16.96 -11.52 8.02
N TYR A 271 -15.66 -11.31 8.27
CA TYR A 271 -14.60 -12.25 7.86
C TYR A 271 -14.39 -13.35 8.88
N TRP A 272 -14.67 -13.05 10.15
CA TRP A 272 -14.56 -13.99 11.26
C TRP A 272 -15.44 -15.24 11.02
N LEU A 273 -16.70 -15.08 10.60
CA LEU A 273 -17.58 -16.21 10.31
C LEU A 273 -17.08 -17.11 9.17
N LYS A 274 -16.56 -16.54 8.08
CA LYS A 274 -16.11 -17.30 6.90
C LYS A 274 -14.88 -18.16 7.18
N ILE A 275 -13.95 -17.63 7.97
CA ILE A 275 -12.72 -18.34 8.30
C ILE A 275 -12.99 -19.38 9.39
N CYS A 276 -13.80 -19.06 10.40
CA CYS A 276 -14.23 -20.06 11.38
C CYS A 276 -14.98 -21.23 10.72
N THR A 277 -15.90 -20.97 9.77
CA THR A 277 -16.57 -22.07 9.05
C THR A 277 -15.59 -22.93 8.24
N THR A 278 -14.59 -22.33 7.59
CA THR A 278 -13.57 -23.08 6.84
C THR A 278 -12.67 -23.90 7.78
N ILE A 279 -12.22 -23.32 8.90
CA ILE A 279 -11.33 -23.97 9.86
C ILE A 279 -12.05 -25.06 10.66
N PHE A 280 -13.30 -24.85 11.09
CA PHE A 280 -14.08 -25.86 11.82
C PHE A 280 -14.39 -27.09 10.96
N VAL A 281 -14.56 -26.92 9.64
CA VAL A 281 -14.74 -28.05 8.71
C VAL A 281 -13.44 -28.87 8.59
N VAL A 282 -12.28 -28.22 8.56
CA VAL A 282 -10.98 -28.90 8.43
C VAL A 282 -10.56 -29.60 9.74
N ILE A 283 -10.77 -28.98 10.90
CA ILE A 283 -10.42 -29.57 12.20
C ILE A 283 -11.42 -30.68 12.62
N GLY A 284 -12.67 -30.63 12.16
CA GLY A 284 -13.67 -31.66 12.45
C GLY A 284 -13.54 -32.97 11.65
N GLN A 285 -12.60 -33.04 10.70
CA GLN A 285 -12.37 -34.21 9.84
C GLN A 285 -10.98 -34.87 10.03
N ALA A 286 -10.14 -34.33 10.92
CA ALA A 286 -8.86 -34.92 11.33
C ALA A 286 -8.99 -35.60 12.70
#